data_AF-A0A7C7IU75-F1
#
_entry.id   AF-A0A7C7IU75-F1
#
_cell.length_a   1.000
_cell.length_b   1.000
_cell.length_c   1.000
_cell.angle_alpha   90.00
_cell.angle_beta   90.00
_cell.angle_gamma   90.00
#
_symmetry.space_group_name_H-M   'P 1'
#
loop_
_entity.id
_entity.type
_entity.pdbx_description
1 polymer ?
#
loop_
_entity_poly.entity_id
_entity_poly.type
_entity_poly.pdbx_seq_one_letter_code
_entity_poly.pdbx_strand_id
1 'polypeptide(L)'
;MRNLSRFACTLLFLFASVSAVSQTKKTDVNTDVDLVKVYEQVVKEGYPTLEIYQELATAQYFRSNYAEAKKWFEKWFEMEEPKDKTVRHRYKQTLRALKVSTKNNKYLAVTAGSN
;
A
#
# COMPACT_ATOMS: atom_id res chain seq x y z
N MET A 1 64.91 38.26 16.82
CA MET A 1 63.78 38.92 16.13
C MET A 1 62.53 38.11 16.46
N ARG A 2 61.97 38.23 17.67
CA ARG A 2 60.95 39.24 18.06
C ARG A 2 59.78 39.31 17.08
N ASN A 3 58.71 38.61 17.44
CA ASN A 3 57.34 39.09 17.30
C ASN A 3 56.83 39.26 15.86
N LEU A 4 56.62 38.14 15.15
CA LEU A 4 55.62 38.08 14.07
C LEU A 4 54.30 37.45 14.56
N SER A 5 54.13 37.41 15.88
CA SER A 5 52.82 37.58 16.53
C SER A 5 52.68 39.08 16.76
N ARG A 6 51.74 39.72 16.05
CA ARG A 6 51.10 41.04 16.35
C ARG A 6 50.68 41.88 15.12
N PHE A 7 50.52 41.35 13.91
CA PHE A 7 49.90 42.14 12.81
C PHE A 7 49.01 41.35 11.86
N ALA A 8 48.12 40.52 12.42
CA ALA A 8 46.88 40.16 11.72
C ALA A 8 45.71 40.09 12.70
N CYS A 9 45.74 40.94 13.72
CA CYS A 9 44.74 41.02 14.78
C CYS A 9 43.58 41.98 14.45
N THR A 10 43.34 42.31 13.17
CA THR A 10 42.29 43.25 12.77
C THR A 10 41.58 42.79 11.50
N LEU A 11 40.64 41.86 11.68
CA LEU A 11 39.53 41.49 10.78
C LEU A 11 38.64 40.54 11.60
N LEU A 12 38.10 40.92 12.76
CA LEU A 12 36.94 41.79 12.94
C LEU A 12 35.98 41.76 11.73
N PHE A 13 35.13 40.74 11.69
CA PHE A 13 33.68 40.80 11.44
C PHE A 13 33.15 39.36 11.58
N LEU A 14 32.69 38.96 12.76
CA LEU A 14 31.25 39.00 13.09
C LEU A 14 30.42 38.10 12.15
N PHE A 15 30.57 36.79 12.27
CA PHE A 15 29.49 35.86 11.95
C PHE A 15 29.23 34.99 13.17
N ALA A 16 28.69 35.64 14.21
CA ALA A 16 27.86 34.96 15.17
C ALA A 16 26.59 34.53 14.43
N SER A 17 26.55 33.28 13.98
CA SER A 17 25.31 32.61 13.62
C SER A 17 25.32 31.27 14.33
N VAL A 18 25.00 31.31 15.62
CA VAL A 18 24.33 30.18 16.27
C VAL A 18 23.01 30.04 15.52
N SER A 19 23.00 29.21 14.49
CA SER A 19 21.75 28.68 13.96
C SER A 19 21.24 27.73 15.04
N ALA A 20 20.31 28.19 15.85
CA ALA A 20 19.54 27.34 16.74
C ALA A 20 19.00 26.18 15.88
N VAL A 21 19.50 24.96 16.12
CA VAL A 21 18.93 23.76 15.51
C VAL A 21 17.55 23.60 16.15
N SER A 22 16.54 24.19 15.51
CA SER A 22 15.16 23.86 15.81
C SER A 22 15.03 22.38 15.48
N GLN A 23 14.90 21.55 16.51
CA GLN A 23 14.42 20.18 16.35
C GLN A 23 13.00 20.27 15.81
N THR A 24 12.89 20.47 14.49
CA THR A 24 11.69 20.16 13.76
C THR A 24 11.53 18.66 13.88
N LYS A 25 10.71 18.23 14.85
CA LYS A 25 10.13 16.90 14.86
C LYS A 25 9.41 16.81 13.53
N LYS A 26 10.09 16.25 12.52
CA LYS A 26 9.48 15.91 11.25
C LYS A 26 8.48 14.83 11.62
N THR A 27 7.25 15.26 11.92
CA THR A 27 6.11 14.37 11.83
C THR A 27 6.13 13.91 10.39
N ASP A 28 6.53 12.66 10.19
CA ASP A 28 6.43 12.01 8.89
C ASP A 28 4.94 11.89 8.60
N VAL A 29 4.40 12.95 7.99
CA VAL A 29 2.98 13.04 7.61
C VAL A 29 2.72 12.26 6.33
N ASN A 30 3.64 11.38 5.92
CA ASN A 30 3.37 10.33 4.95
C ASN A 30 2.53 9.22 5.61
N THR A 31 1.45 9.63 6.26
CA THR A 31 0.41 8.76 6.78
C THR A 31 -0.48 8.39 5.60
N ASP A 32 0.10 7.70 4.61
CA ASP A 32 -0.69 6.94 3.65
C ASP A 32 -1.56 6.02 4.49
N VAL A 33 -2.84 6.39 4.60
CA VAL A 33 -3.82 5.59 5.31
C VAL A 33 -3.86 4.25 4.58
N ASP A 34 -3.34 3.20 5.23
CA ASP A 34 -3.34 1.86 4.65
C ASP A 34 -4.80 1.40 4.53
N LEU A 35 -5.37 1.57 3.34
CA LEU A 35 -6.74 1.21 2.98
C LEU A 35 -7.08 -0.20 3.45
N VAL A 36 -6.11 -1.12 3.35
CA VAL A 36 -6.27 -2.51 3.78
C VAL A 36 -6.57 -2.57 5.28
N LYS A 37 -5.84 -1.83 6.11
CA LYS A 37 -6.08 -1.83 7.56
C LYS A 37 -7.45 -1.28 7.92
N VAL A 38 -7.85 -0.18 7.28
CA VAL A 38 -9.16 0.44 7.52
C VAL A 38 -10.27 -0.52 7.12
N TYR A 39 -10.19 -1.12 5.95
CA TYR A 39 -11.25 -1.99 5.44
C TYR A 39 -11.30 -3.34 6.13
N GLU A 40 -10.15 -3.91 6.52
CA GLU A 40 -10.13 -5.10 7.38
C GLU A 40 -10.79 -4.82 8.75
N GLN A 41 -10.65 -3.61 9.28
CA GLN A 41 -11.32 -3.21 10.50
C GLN A 41 -12.84 -3.16 10.32
N VAL A 42 -13.34 -2.57 9.22
CA VAL A 42 -14.79 -2.56 8.92
C VAL A 42 -15.35 -3.97 8.76
N VAL A 43 -14.60 -4.88 8.13
CA VAL A 43 -14.98 -6.31 8.04
C VAL A 43 -15.06 -6.94 9.43
N LYS A 44 -14.09 -6.66 10.32
CA LYS A 44 -14.08 -7.18 11.70
C LYS A 44 -15.24 -6.64 12.54
N GLU A 45 -15.65 -5.40 12.28
CA GLU A 45 -16.80 -4.77 12.93
C GLU A 45 -18.15 -5.32 12.42
N GLY A 46 -18.13 -6.16 11.37
CA GLY A 46 -19.31 -6.87 10.88
C GLY A 46 -20.13 -6.10 9.85
N TYR A 47 -19.58 -5.02 9.29
CA TYR A 47 -20.25 -4.18 8.28
C TYR A 47 -19.59 -4.22 6.90
N PRO A 48 -19.20 -5.38 6.33
CA PRO A 48 -18.59 -5.42 5.02
C PRO A 48 -19.61 -5.07 3.92
N THR A 49 -19.19 -4.25 2.98
CA THR A 49 -19.92 -4.00 1.73
C THR A 49 -19.25 -4.75 0.58
N LEU A 50 -19.97 -4.87 -0.53
CA LEU A 50 -19.43 -5.40 -1.78
C LEU A 50 -18.13 -4.69 -2.19
N GLU A 51 -18.15 -3.35 -2.14
CA GLU A 51 -17.01 -2.48 -2.49
C GLU A 51 -15.81 -2.69 -1.57
N ILE A 52 -16.04 -2.89 -0.26
CA ILE A 52 -14.96 -3.19 0.69
C ILE A 52 -14.21 -4.47 0.30
N TYR A 53 -14.92 -5.54 -0.09
CA TYR A 53 -14.27 -6.77 -0.54
C TYR A 53 -13.55 -6.60 -1.88
N GLN A 54 -14.10 -5.79 -2.80
CA GLN A 54 -13.45 -5.46 -4.07
C GLN A 54 -12.11 -4.77 -3.87
N GLU A 55 -12.10 -3.74 -3.02
CA GLU A 55 -10.93 -2.94 -2.71
C GLU A 55 -9.89 -3.75 -1.94
N LEU A 56 -10.30 -4.54 -0.94
CA LEU A 56 -9.39 -5.44 -0.22
C LEU A 56 -8.73 -6.47 -1.14
N ALA A 57 -9.51 -7.12 -2.01
CA ALA A 57 -8.98 -8.09 -2.95
C ALA A 57 -7.98 -7.46 -3.92
N THR A 58 -8.32 -6.28 -4.45
CA THR A 58 -7.50 -5.55 -5.42
C THR A 58 -6.22 -5.01 -4.78
N ALA A 59 -6.31 -4.42 -3.60
CA ALA A 59 -5.15 -3.91 -2.86
C ALA A 59 -4.19 -5.05 -2.49
N GLN A 60 -4.68 -6.17 -1.95
CA GLN A 60 -3.84 -7.32 -1.62
C GLN A 60 -3.22 -7.96 -2.86
N TYR A 61 -3.94 -7.99 -3.99
CA TYR A 61 -3.39 -8.44 -5.28
C TYR A 61 -2.20 -7.58 -5.72
N PHE A 62 -2.33 -6.25 -5.70
CA PHE A 62 -1.25 -5.34 -6.08
C PHE A 62 -0.07 -5.34 -5.10
N ARG A 63 -0.32 -5.67 -3.83
CA ARG A 63 0.72 -5.91 -2.81
C ARG A 63 1.42 -7.27 -2.95
N SER A 64 1.06 -8.07 -3.95
CA SER A 64 1.52 -9.46 -4.12
C SER A 64 1.18 -10.38 -2.94
N ASN A 65 0.26 -9.99 -2.07
CA ASN A 65 -0.24 -10.82 -0.97
C ASN A 65 -1.37 -11.71 -1.48
N TYR A 66 -1.00 -12.69 -2.32
CA TYR A 66 -1.97 -13.50 -3.06
C TYR A 66 -2.85 -14.37 -2.16
N ALA A 67 -2.37 -14.74 -0.96
CA ALA A 67 -3.17 -15.51 0.00
C ALA A 67 -4.38 -14.70 0.49
N GLU A 68 -4.16 -13.46 0.95
CA GLU A 68 -5.25 -12.57 1.35
C GLU A 68 -6.08 -12.13 0.15
N ALA A 69 -5.46 -11.84 -1.00
CA ALA A 69 -6.19 -11.49 -2.21
C ALA A 69 -7.19 -12.59 -2.59
N LYS A 70 -6.79 -13.87 -2.55
CA LYS A 70 -7.68 -15.00 -2.82
C LYS A 70 -8.87 -15.00 -1.88
N LYS A 71 -8.63 -14.86 -0.57
CA LYS A 71 -9.69 -14.83 0.45
C LYS A 71 -10.70 -13.72 0.18
N TRP A 72 -10.23 -12.50 -0.11
CA TRP A 72 -11.13 -11.37 -0.36
C TRP A 72 -11.85 -11.47 -1.71
N PHE A 73 -11.20 -12.00 -2.76
CA PHE A 73 -11.88 -12.29 -4.03
C PHE A 73 -13.01 -13.28 -3.83
N GLU A 74 -12.80 -14.36 -3.08
CA GLU A 74 -13.84 -15.36 -2.84
C GLU A 74 -15.00 -14.79 -2.02
N LYS A 75 -14.72 -13.92 -1.04
CA LYS A 75 -15.74 -13.17 -0.29
C LYS A 75 -16.55 -12.22 -1.16
N TRP A 76 -15.89 -11.49 -2.05
CA TRP A 76 -16.58 -10.68 -3.04
C TRP A 76 -17.47 -11.55 -3.94
N PHE A 77 -16.93 -12.66 -4.47
CA PHE A 77 -17.66 -13.51 -5.41
C PHE A 77 -18.79 -14.34 -4.77
N GLU A 78 -18.82 -14.46 -3.45
CA GLU A 78 -19.99 -14.94 -2.71
C GLU A 78 -21.17 -13.95 -2.77
N MET A 79 -20.90 -12.65 -2.90
CA MET A 79 -21.93 -11.61 -2.99
C MET A 79 -22.34 -11.31 -4.44
N GLU A 80 -21.37 -11.30 -5.36
CA GLU A 80 -21.62 -11.01 -6.78
C GLU A 80 -20.66 -11.80 -7.66
N GLU A 81 -21.19 -12.56 -8.62
CA GLU A 81 -20.34 -13.29 -9.58
C GLU A 81 -19.41 -12.34 -10.35
N PRO A 82 -18.15 -12.75 -10.64
CA PRO A 82 -17.20 -11.89 -11.32
C PRO A 82 -17.61 -11.66 -12.78
N LYS A 83 -18.23 -10.51 -13.06
CA LYS A 83 -18.67 -10.11 -14.42
C LYS A 83 -17.53 -9.62 -15.31
N ASP A 84 -16.56 -8.90 -14.73
CA ASP A 84 -15.44 -8.33 -15.47
C ASP A 84 -14.35 -9.39 -15.79
N LYS A 85 -13.91 -9.41 -17.06
CA LYS A 85 -12.78 -10.23 -17.54
C LYS A 85 -11.49 -9.90 -16.78
N THR A 86 -11.23 -8.64 -16.45
CA THR A 86 -10.04 -8.19 -15.71
C THR A 86 -10.03 -8.78 -14.30
N VAL A 87 -11.17 -8.74 -13.62
CA VAL A 87 -11.34 -9.32 -12.28
C VAL A 87 -11.09 -10.83 -12.31
N ARG A 88 -11.69 -11.55 -13.27
CA ARG A 88 -11.44 -12.99 -13.45
C ARG A 88 -9.97 -13.27 -13.77
N HIS A 89 -9.32 -12.42 -14.55
CA HIS A 89 -7.89 -12.56 -14.86
C HIS A 89 -7.02 -12.41 -13.61
N ARG A 90 -7.23 -11.35 -12.81
CA ARG A 90 -6.50 -11.12 -11.56
C ARG A 90 -6.68 -12.27 -10.58
N TYR A 91 -7.91 -12.75 -10.40
CA TYR A 91 -8.16 -13.92 -9.55
C TYR A 91 -7.46 -15.18 -10.07
N LYS A 92 -7.48 -15.44 -11.39
CA LYS A 92 -6.73 -16.55 -12.00
C LYS A 92 -5.22 -16.41 -11.76
N GLN A 93 -4.66 -15.20 -11.83
CA GLN A 93 -3.25 -14.95 -11.51
C GLN A 93 -2.95 -15.19 -10.04
N THR A 94 -3.80 -14.74 -9.12
CA THR A 94 -3.72 -15.03 -7.68
C THR A 94 -3.65 -16.53 -7.42
N LEU A 95 -4.54 -17.33 -8.03
CA LEU A 95 -4.53 -18.79 -7.87
C LEU A 95 -3.26 -19.42 -8.42
N ARG A 96 -2.76 -18.96 -9.58
CA ARG A 96 -1.50 -19.44 -10.17
C ARG A 96 -0.31 -19.16 -9.26
N ALA A 97 -0.22 -17.96 -8.67
CA ALA A 97 0.85 -17.60 -7.74
C ALA A 97 0.86 -18.51 -6.50
N LEU A 98 -0.34 -18.92 -6.04
CA LEU A 98 -0.51 -19.86 -4.94
C LEU A 98 -0.41 -21.34 -5.35
N LYS A 99 -0.16 -21.64 -6.63
CA LYS A 99 -0.16 -23.00 -7.20
C LYS A 99 -1.48 -23.75 -6.97
N VAL A 100 -2.59 -23.03 -6.85
CA VAL A 100 -3.93 -23.60 -6.72
C VAL A 100 -4.49 -23.86 -8.11
N SER A 101 -5.06 -25.05 -8.31
CA SER A 101 -5.64 -25.44 -9.60
C SER A 101 -6.82 -24.54 -10.00
N THR A 102 -6.80 -24.07 -11.25
CA THR A 102 -7.87 -23.22 -11.81
C THR A 102 -8.89 -24.01 -12.64
N LYS A 103 -8.64 -25.31 -12.89
CA LYS A 103 -9.39 -26.10 -13.88
C LYS A 103 -10.87 -26.26 -13.53
N ASN A 104 -11.18 -26.44 -12.25
CA ASN A 104 -12.53 -26.67 -11.74
C ASN A 104 -12.95 -25.59 -10.73
N ASN A 105 -12.35 -24.39 -10.83
CA ASN A 105 -12.69 -23.32 -9.91
C ASN A 105 -14.06 -22.75 -10.27
N LYS A 106 -14.99 -22.75 -9.30
CA LYS A 106 -16.39 -22.34 -9.50
C LYS A 106 -16.55 -20.92 -10.07
N TYR A 107 -15.60 -20.02 -9.80
CA TYR A 107 -15.63 -18.63 -10.28
C TYR A 107 -14.90 -18.42 -11.61
N LEU A 108 -14.15 -19.43 -12.09
CA LEU A 108 -13.42 -19.41 -13.36
C LEU A 108 -13.99 -20.37 -14.41
N ALA A 109 -14.98 -21.18 -14.04
CA ALA A 109 -15.73 -22.01 -14.96
C ALA A 109 -16.36 -21.11 -16.04
N VAL A 110 -16.24 -21.55 -17.29
CA VAL A 110 -16.41 -20.74 -18.49
C VAL A 110 -17.83 -20.14 -18.59
N THR A 111 -17.94 -18.80 -18.59
CA THR A 111 -19.09 -18.11 -19.19
C THR A 111 -18.93 -18.16 -20.71
N ALA A 112 -19.30 -19.30 -21.31
CA ALA A 112 -19.53 -19.40 -22.74
C ALA A 112 -20.93 -18.86 -22.99
N GLY A 113 -21.07 -17.54 -23.04
CA GLY A 113 -22.39 -16.93 -23.21
C GLY A 113 -22.39 -15.43 -22.97
N SER A 114 -21.81 -14.68 -23.91
CA SER A 114 -22.23 -13.30 -24.21
C SER A 114 -21.75 -12.98 -25.63
N ASN A 115 -22.50 -13.48 -26.61
CA ASN A 115 -22.57 -12.89 -27.95
C ASN A 115 -23.52 -11.70 -27.90
#